data_AF-A0A5S5CF22-F1
#
_entry.id   AF-A0A5S5CF22-F1
#
_cell.length_a   1.000
_cell.length_b   1.000
_cell.length_c   1.000
_cell.angle_alpha   90.00
_cell.angle_beta   90.00
_cell.angle_gamma   90.00
#
_symmetry.space_group_name_H-M   'P 1'
#
loop_
_entity.id
_entity.type
_entity.pdbx_description
1 polymer ?
#
loop_
_entity_poly.entity_id
_entity_poly.type
_entity_poly.pdbx_seq_one_letter_code
_entity_poly.pdbx_strand_id
1 'polypeptide(L)'
;MIGASGGEFSAPNEEAACKRIELLRPVEQLCYEIAHYLLGNETAAAAASEEALLALYRQPRFVRTSEEERRRMAREEAIRCSLALSCCLQHKEPVSPTLV
;
A
#
# COMPACT_ATOMS: atom_id res chain seq x y z
N MET A 1 10.26 -18.41 49.72
CA MET A 1 11.04 -18.58 48.48
C MET A 1 10.37 -17.75 47.41
N ILE A 2 10.95 -16.59 47.11
CA ILE A 2 10.44 -15.63 46.13
C ILE A 2 11.25 -15.85 44.87
N GLY A 3 10.59 -16.24 43.79
CA GLY A 3 11.18 -16.34 42.45
C GLY A 3 10.14 -15.82 41.47
N ALA A 4 10.20 -14.51 41.23
CA ALA A 4 9.35 -13.83 40.27
C ALA A 4 9.57 -14.43 38.88
N SER A 5 8.52 -14.99 38.29
CA SER A 5 8.46 -15.28 36.86
C SER A 5 8.43 -13.95 36.11
N GLY A 6 9.62 -13.48 35.72
CA GLY A 6 9.77 -12.41 34.75
C GLY A 6 9.19 -12.89 33.43
N GLY A 7 7.99 -12.43 33.09
CA GLY A 7 7.46 -12.56 31.74
C GLY A 7 8.36 -11.75 30.82
N GLU A 8 9.10 -12.43 29.96
CA GLU A 8 9.75 -11.84 28.79
C GLU A 8 8.66 -11.21 27.91
N PHE A 9 8.45 -9.91 28.10
CA PHE A 9 7.70 -9.08 27.17
C PHE A 9 8.63 -8.88 25.96
N SER A 10 8.72 -9.88 25.08
CA SER A 10 9.34 -9.73 23.77
C SER A 10 8.56 -8.65 23.02
N ALA A 11 9.05 -7.42 23.04
CA ALA A 11 8.62 -6.37 22.13
C ALA A 11 8.97 -6.84 20.71
N PRO A 12 8.01 -7.25 19.88
CA PRO A 12 8.34 -7.66 18.53
C PRO A 12 8.30 -6.42 17.64
N ASN A 13 9.36 -6.25 16.85
CA ASN A 13 9.33 -5.62 15.52
C ASN A 13 9.37 -4.10 15.35
N GLU A 14 9.73 -3.27 16.34
CA GLU A 14 9.87 -1.83 16.06
C GLU A 14 10.98 -1.54 15.04
N GLU A 15 12.14 -2.18 15.18
CA GLU A 15 13.26 -2.09 14.22
C GLU A 15 12.90 -2.67 12.84
N ALA A 16 12.09 -3.74 12.80
CA ALA A 16 11.62 -4.33 11.56
C ALA A 16 10.59 -3.45 10.85
N ALA A 17 9.78 -2.68 11.59
CA ALA A 17 8.85 -1.71 11.05
C ALA A 17 9.60 -0.51 10.44
N CYS A 18 10.57 0.06 11.15
CA CYS A 18 11.42 1.14 10.63
C CYS A 18 12.11 0.72 9.33
N LYS A 19 12.71 -0.47 9.29
CA LYS A 19 13.37 -1.00 8.08
C LYS A 19 12.41 -1.17 6.90
N ARG A 20 11.16 -1.60 7.15
CA ARG A 20 10.14 -1.68 6.09
C ARG A 20 9.77 -0.31 5.54
N ILE A 21 9.59 0.67 6.41
CA ILE A 21 9.25 2.05 6.02
C ILE A 21 10.37 2.64 5.16
N GLU A 22 11.63 2.42 5.52
CA GLU A 22 12.78 2.85 4.71
C GLU A 22 12.79 2.23 3.31
N LEU A 23 12.37 0.97 3.17
CA LEU A 23 12.28 0.30 1.88
C LEU A 23 11.07 0.77 1.04
N LEU A 24 10.04 1.33 1.67
CA LEU A 24 8.85 1.85 1.00
C LEU A 24 9.04 3.26 0.45
N ARG A 25 9.83 4.11 1.11
CA ARG A 25 10.07 5.51 0.68
C ARG A 25 10.51 5.66 -0.78
N PRO A 26 11.41 4.82 -1.33
CA PRO A 26 11.81 4.92 -2.74
C PRO A 26 10.70 4.55 -3.73
N VAL A 27 9.69 3.78 -3.31
CA VAL A 27 8.60 3.32 -4.18
C VAL A 27 7.31 4.10 -3.98
N GLU A 28 7.23 4.95 -2.95
CA GLU A 28 6.08 5.82 -2.66
C GLU A 28 5.73 6.73 -3.85
N GLN A 29 6.72 7.49 -4.33
CA GLN A 29 6.54 8.36 -5.50
C GLN A 29 6.11 7.57 -6.75
N LEU A 30 6.69 6.39 -6.96
CA LEU A 30 6.36 5.52 -8.08
C LEU A 30 4.91 5.02 -8.02
N CYS A 31 4.45 4.61 -6.83
CA CYS A 31 3.06 4.21 -6.61
C CYS A 31 2.09 5.35 -6.92
N TYR A 32 2.40 6.56 -6.45
CA TYR A 32 1.58 7.74 -6.71
C TYR A 32 1.54 8.10 -8.20
N GLU A 33 2.69 8.17 -8.89
CA GLU A 33 2.75 8.52 -10.31
C GLU A 33 1.95 7.55 -11.18
N ILE A 34 2.03 6.26 -10.90
CA ILE A 34 1.27 5.23 -11.63
C ILE A 34 -0.23 5.39 -11.36
N ALA A 35 -0.60 5.55 -10.09
CA ALA A 35 -2.00 5.74 -9.73
C ALA A 35 -2.57 7.02 -10.34
N HIS A 36 -1.80 8.11 -10.34
CA HIS A 36 -2.17 9.38 -10.94
C HIS A 36 -2.31 9.27 -12.45
N TYR A 37 -1.40 8.56 -13.11
CA TYR A 37 -1.49 8.28 -14.54
C TYR A 37 -2.75 7.47 -14.91
N LEU A 38 -3.12 6.47 -14.10
CA LEU A 38 -4.25 5.59 -14.37
C LEU A 38 -5.61 6.20 -14.00
N LEU A 39 -5.68 6.96 -12.90
CA LEU A 39 -6.94 7.49 -12.37
C LEU A 39 -7.21 8.93 -12.81
N GLY A 40 -6.18 9.68 -13.20
CA GLY A 40 -6.30 11.08 -13.64
C GLY A 40 -6.81 12.05 -12.57
N ASN A 41 -6.86 11.62 -11.30
CA ASN A 41 -7.38 12.40 -10.18
C ASN A 41 -6.46 12.23 -8.96
N GLU A 42 -5.94 13.34 -8.44
CA GLU A 42 -5.04 13.38 -7.28
C GLU A 42 -5.61 12.68 -6.04
N THR A 43 -6.91 12.82 -5.79
CA THR A 43 -7.56 12.26 -4.60
C THR A 43 -7.63 10.73 -4.70
N ALA A 44 -8.02 10.22 -5.87
CA ALA A 44 -8.08 8.79 -6.11
C ALA A 44 -6.67 8.17 -6.21
N ALA A 45 -5.72 8.91 -6.78
CA ALA A 45 -4.31 8.51 -6.86
C ALA A 45 -3.66 8.39 -5.49
N ALA A 46 -3.87 9.36 -4.61
CA ALA A 46 -3.40 9.33 -3.23
C ALA A 46 -3.94 8.08 -2.51
N ALA A 47 -5.26 7.85 -2.57
CA ALA A 47 -5.90 6.68 -1.96
C ALA A 47 -5.37 5.35 -2.52
N ALA A 48 -5.20 5.24 -3.85
CA ALA A 48 -4.66 4.03 -4.48
C ALA A 48 -3.20 3.78 -4.11
N SER A 49 -2.40 4.85 -4.01
CA SER A 49 -1.00 4.77 -3.64
C SER A 49 -0.82 4.37 -2.17
N GLU A 50 -1.66 4.87 -1.28
CA GLU A 50 -1.69 4.50 0.14
C GLU A 50 -2.04 3.01 0.30
N GLU A 51 -3.10 2.55 -0.35
CA GLU A 51 -3.49 1.14 -0.34
C GLU A 51 -2.40 0.22 -0.90
N ALA A 52 -1.73 0.65 -1.98
CA ALA A 52 -0.60 -0.09 -2.54
C ALA A 52 0.57 -0.19 -1.55
N LEU A 53 0.94 0.90 -0.87
CA LEU A 53 2.01 0.91 0.13
C LEU A 53 1.66 0.04 1.35
N LEU A 54 0.41 0.08 1.81
CA LEU A 54 -0.09 -0.79 2.87
C LEU A 54 -0.06 -2.26 2.46
N ALA A 55 -0.41 -2.58 1.21
CA ALA A 55 -0.32 -3.93 0.66
C ALA A 55 1.14 -4.41 0.63
N LEU A 56 2.08 -3.58 0.16
CA LEU A 56 3.51 -3.90 0.14
C LEU A 56 4.08 -4.06 1.56
N TYR A 57 3.69 -3.21 2.51
CA TYR A 57 4.12 -3.32 3.91
C TYR A 57 3.72 -4.66 4.53
N ARG A 58 2.52 -5.17 4.18
CA ARG A 58 2.02 -6.47 4.65
C ARG A 58 2.72 -7.66 3.99
N GLN A 59 3.43 -7.48 2.88
CA GLN A 59 4.11 -8.56 2.16
C GLN A 59 5.51 -8.83 2.74
N PRO A 60 5.74 -9.98 3.40
CA PRO A 60 7.05 -10.28 4.00
C PRO A 60 8.17 -10.44 2.96
N ARG A 61 7.79 -10.77 1.72
CA ARG A 61 8.71 -10.91 0.59
C ARG A 61 9.35 -9.58 0.19
N PHE A 62 8.65 -8.46 0.36
CA PHE A 62 9.14 -7.12 0.01
C PHE A 62 10.46 -6.77 0.70
N VAL A 63 10.64 -7.22 1.95
CA VAL A 63 11.86 -6.95 2.74
C VAL A 63 13.06 -7.78 2.26
N ARG A 64 12.81 -8.92 1.62
CA ARG A 64 13.84 -9.91 1.25
C ARG A 64 14.28 -9.82 -0.21
N THR A 65 13.58 -9.02 -1.02
CA THR A 65 13.84 -8.90 -2.46
C THR A 65 14.82 -7.77 -2.78
N SER A 66 15.40 -7.83 -3.97
CA SER A 66 16.24 -6.77 -4.53
C SER A 66 15.43 -5.50 -4.76
N GLU A 67 16.11 -4.37 -4.92
CA GLU A 67 15.46 -3.09 -5.22
C GLU A 67 14.65 -3.14 -6.53
N GLU A 68 15.19 -3.77 -7.57
CA GLU A 68 14.49 -3.93 -8.86
C GLU A 68 13.17 -4.70 -8.70
N GLU A 69 13.20 -5.79 -7.94
CA GLU A 69 12.01 -6.60 -7.69
C GLU A 69 11.02 -5.86 -6.78
N ARG A 70 11.49 -5.09 -5.79
CA ARG A 70 10.62 -4.20 -4.99
C ARG A 70 9.92 -3.16 -5.86
N ARG A 71 10.63 -2.54 -6.79
CA ARG A 71 10.02 -1.59 -7.74
C ARG A 71 8.99 -2.30 -8.62
N ARG A 72 9.28 -3.51 -9.09
CA ARG A 72 8.32 -4.31 -9.86
C ARG A 72 7.06 -4.62 -9.05
N MET A 73 7.21 -5.14 -7.83
CA MET A 73 6.10 -5.42 -6.93
C MET A 73 5.27 -4.16 -6.66
N ALA A 74 5.93 -3.01 -6.44
CA ALA A 74 5.25 -1.75 -6.21
C ALA A 74 4.42 -1.30 -7.42
N ARG A 75 4.93 -1.46 -8.65
CA ARG A 75 4.17 -1.19 -9.87
C ARG A 75 2.95 -2.09 -9.98
N GLU A 76 3.12 -3.39 -9.78
CA GLU A 76 2.04 -4.36 -9.86
C GLU A 76 0.92 -4.05 -8.85
N GLU A 77 1.30 -3.72 -7.60
CA GLU A 77 0.35 -3.34 -6.56
C GLU A 77 -0.34 -2.00 -6.82
N ALA A 78 0.40 -0.99 -7.30
CA ALA A 78 -0.16 0.31 -7.65
C ALA A 78 -1.21 0.18 -8.77
N ILE A 79 -0.92 -0.61 -9.81
CA ILE A 79 -1.88 -0.90 -10.89
C ILE A 79 -3.10 -1.61 -10.33
N ARG A 80 -2.91 -2.67 -9.53
CA ARG A 80 -4.01 -3.45 -8.94
C ARG A 80 -4.93 -2.59 -8.08
N CYS A 81 -4.37 -1.74 -7.22
CA CYS A 81 -5.13 -0.86 -6.35
C CYS A 81 -5.86 0.24 -7.15
N SER A 82 -5.22 0.79 -8.17
CA SER A 82 -5.84 1.76 -9.07
C SER A 82 -7.05 1.17 -9.80
N LEU A 83 -6.92 -0.05 -10.34
CA LEU A 83 -8.02 -0.74 -11.00
C LEU A 83 -9.16 -1.08 -10.04
N ALA A 84 -8.84 -1.50 -8.82
CA ALA A 84 -9.83 -1.77 -7.78
C ALA A 84 -10.62 -0.51 -7.42
N LEU A 85 -9.93 0.63 -7.23
CA LEU A 85 -10.57 1.92 -6.97
C LEU A 85 -11.43 2.39 -8.14
N SER A 86 -10.95 2.28 -9.38
CA SER A 86 -11.75 2.58 -10.58
C SER A 86 -13.04 1.76 -10.63
N CYS A 87 -12.98 0.47 -10.31
CA CYS A 87 -14.15 -0.40 -10.26
C CYS A 87 -15.15 0.05 -9.17
N CYS A 88 -14.66 0.41 -7.99
CA CYS A 88 -15.51 0.90 -6.90
C CYS A 88 -16.13 2.28 -7.18
N LEU A 89 -15.45 3.14 -7.96
CA LEU A 89 -15.95 4.44 -8.37
C LEU A 89 -16.97 4.36 -9.52
N GLN A 90 -16.87 3.36 -10.41
CA GLN A 90 -17.84 3.13 -11.49
C GLN A 90 -19.23 2.71 -10.98
N HIS A 91 -19.35 2.25 -9.73
CA HIS A 91 -20.64 2.01 -9.08
C HIS A 91 -21.26 3.25 -8.42
N LYS A 92 -20.60 4.42 -8.51
CA LYS A 92 -21.04 5.69 -7.92
C LYS A 92 -21.48 6.76 -8.92
N GLU A 93 -21.69 6.42 -10.19
CA GLU A 93 -22.54 7.26 -11.04
C GLU A 93 -23.99 6.80 -10.91
N PRO A 94 -24.88 7.54 -10.21
CA PRO A 94 -26.30 7.39 -10.48
C PRO A 94 -26.49 7.86 -11.91
N VAL A 95 -26.71 6.90 -12.82
CA VAL A 95 -27.32 7.18 -14.12
C VAL A 95 -28.62 7.89 -13.78
N SER A 96 -28.61 9.21 -13.84
CA SER A 96 -29.83 10.00 -13.77
C SER A 96 -30.48 9.79 -15.13
N PRO A 97 -31.60 9.06 -15.22
CA PRO A 97 -32.36 9.09 -16.45
C PRO A 97 -32.90 10.51 -16.54
N THR A 98 -32.36 11.30 -17.47
CA THR A 98 -33.04 12.51 -17.92
C THR A 98 -34.35 12.04 -18.55
N LEU A 99 -35.38 12.07 -17.72
CA LEU A 99 -36.77 11.82 -18.06
C LEU A 99 -37.30 13.11 -18.70
N VAL A 100 -37.78 12.96 -19.93
CA VAL A 100 -38.67 13.83 -20.72
C VAL A 100 -38.06 15.10 -21.32
#